data_AF-A0A938AXT2-F1
#
_entry.id   AF-A0A938AXT2-F1
#
_cell.length_a   1.000
_cell.length_b   1.000
_cell.length_c   1.000
_cell.angle_alpha   90.00
_cell.angle_beta   90.00
_cell.angle_gamma   90.00
#
_symmetry.space_group_name_H-M   'P 1'
#
loop_
_entity.id
_entity.type
_entity.pdbx_description
1 polymer ?
#
loop_
_entity_poly.entity_id
_entity_poly.type
_entity_poly.pdbx_seq_one_letter_code
_entity_poly.pdbx_strand_id
1 'polypeptide(L)'
;MLKFAKPTIYISSVLVASYLSADATNAQIRNLENRVSALEQRKTSTGVINPSGRPEVKNGADLFITADLLIWQAHEDGLAYVTKGNSDTLYKSKTEELNFKWDPGCRVGIGWNTPHDGWDTLLTWTYYHTKASSTTTRDEDTLYPLFESPYYNSFLTTDPYSAHGKWRLNLNLIDFELGREFFVSKWLTLRPFIGGRSAWIYQHMNANYNGYEYLPPTTTKGLGIDPITINYRYRDRNAFWGVGVRPGLGSQWGLGNGFSFYGNTAVSLLYGFFQEKQHQYCDFSSGDTVNHIKNNHSTRTSSVIVESQVGLRWETMSTNDRIHFSISAGWENFVFFGQNQFNRFVGATEETQALFFANQGDLTIQGYTLSLRLDF
;
A
#
# COMPACT_ATOMS: atom_id res chain seq x y z
N MET A 1 -0.73 -41.15 -11.57
CA MET A 1 -1.62 -41.23 -12.75
C MET A 1 -1.64 -39.86 -13.42
N LEU A 2 -1.23 -39.81 -14.71
CA LEU A 2 -1.37 -38.77 -15.76
C LEU A 2 -1.10 -37.30 -15.38
N LYS A 3 0.02 -36.63 -15.73
CA LYS A 3 0.61 -36.23 -17.05
C LYS A 3 -0.36 -35.56 -18.04
N PHE A 4 -0.12 -34.28 -18.35
CA PHE A 4 -0.15 -33.53 -19.63
C PHE A 4 -0.10 -32.01 -19.28
N ALA A 5 0.57 -31.06 -19.95
CA ALA A 5 1.49 -30.99 -21.09
C ALA A 5 2.22 -29.63 -21.01
N LYS A 6 3.46 -29.54 -21.52
CA LYS A 6 4.17 -28.27 -21.79
C LYS A 6 3.72 -27.68 -23.13
N PRO A 7 3.73 -26.35 -23.32
CA PRO A 7 3.97 -25.76 -24.62
C PRO A 7 5.42 -25.26 -24.70
N THR A 8 6.19 -25.91 -25.55
CA THR A 8 7.47 -25.44 -26.05
C THR A 8 7.18 -24.36 -27.10
N ILE A 9 7.57 -23.11 -26.85
CA ILE A 9 7.66 -22.07 -27.90
C ILE A 9 9.14 -21.74 -28.06
N TYR A 10 9.75 -22.37 -29.08
CA TYR A 10 11.02 -21.92 -29.65
C TYR A 10 10.68 -21.16 -30.93
N ILE A 11 10.71 -19.82 -30.88
CA ILE A 11 10.72 -18.96 -32.08
C ILE A 11 11.67 -17.79 -31.82
N SER A 12 12.90 -17.95 -32.35
CA SER A 12 13.79 -16.92 -32.90
C SER A 12 13.78 -15.50 -32.30
N SER A 13 14.50 -15.29 -31.19
CA SER A 13 14.88 -13.96 -30.68
C SER A 13 16.38 -13.65 -30.76
N VAL A 14 17.21 -14.63 -31.18
CA VAL A 14 18.68 -14.52 -31.11
C VAL A 14 19.29 -13.73 -32.29
N LEU A 15 18.58 -13.58 -33.42
CA LEU A 15 19.10 -12.86 -34.59
C LEU A 15 18.73 -11.36 -34.63
N VAL A 16 17.71 -10.93 -33.89
CA VAL A 16 17.36 -9.49 -33.77
C VAL A 16 18.12 -8.84 -32.60
N ALA A 17 18.44 -9.61 -31.56
CA ALA A 17 19.24 -9.14 -30.43
C ALA A 17 20.69 -8.80 -30.81
N SER A 18 21.28 -9.45 -31.82
CA SER A 18 22.67 -9.24 -32.22
C SER A 18 22.89 -7.95 -33.02
N TYR A 19 21.93 -7.52 -33.85
CA TYR A 19 22.00 -6.23 -34.55
C TYR A 19 21.63 -5.04 -33.66
N LEU A 20 20.66 -5.19 -32.75
CA LEU A 20 20.34 -4.16 -31.75
C LEU A 20 21.45 -4.02 -30.70
N SER A 21 22.14 -5.11 -30.36
CA SER A 21 23.24 -5.07 -29.38
C SER A 21 24.45 -4.30 -29.88
N ALA A 22 24.77 -4.34 -31.18
CA ALA A 22 25.98 -3.68 -31.72
C ALA A 22 25.83 -2.15 -31.81
N ASP A 23 24.67 -1.67 -32.28
CA ASP A 23 24.36 -0.24 -32.34
C ASP A 23 24.05 0.35 -30.95
N ALA A 24 23.40 -0.42 -30.08
CA ALA A 24 23.22 -0.02 -28.69
C ALA A 24 24.56 0.13 -27.95
N THR A 25 25.51 -0.81 -28.11
CA THR A 25 26.85 -0.66 -27.49
C THR A 25 27.61 0.57 -27.98
N ASN A 26 27.53 0.91 -29.28
CA ASN A 26 28.19 2.09 -29.82
C ASN A 26 27.52 3.40 -29.38
N ALA A 27 26.20 3.46 -29.32
CA ALA A 27 25.47 4.62 -28.80
C ALA A 27 25.69 4.79 -27.29
N GLN A 28 25.77 3.70 -26.53
CA GLN A 28 25.98 3.68 -25.08
C GLN A 28 27.41 4.07 -24.69
N ILE A 29 28.42 3.51 -25.38
CA ILE A 29 29.81 3.91 -25.19
C ILE A 29 29.97 5.37 -25.58
N ARG A 30 29.37 5.83 -26.69
CA ARG A 30 29.37 7.25 -27.04
C ARG A 30 28.59 8.11 -26.05
N ASN A 31 27.51 7.64 -25.43
CA ASN A 31 26.78 8.43 -24.43
C ASN A 31 27.62 8.57 -23.15
N LEU A 32 28.22 7.47 -22.66
CA LEU A 32 29.14 7.49 -21.52
C LEU A 32 30.43 8.25 -21.85
N GLU A 33 31.01 8.09 -23.02
CA GLU A 33 32.19 8.82 -23.48
C GLU A 33 31.86 10.29 -23.72
N ASN A 34 30.73 10.64 -24.32
CA ASN A 34 30.34 12.05 -24.46
C ASN A 34 30.05 12.67 -23.09
N ARG A 35 29.45 11.93 -22.15
CA ARG A 35 29.26 12.39 -20.78
C ARG A 35 30.61 12.55 -20.10
N VAL A 36 31.46 11.53 -20.05
CA VAL A 36 32.78 11.59 -19.40
C VAL A 36 33.73 12.59 -20.08
N SER A 37 33.79 12.65 -21.40
CA SER A 37 34.62 13.61 -22.15
C SER A 37 34.10 15.04 -22.06
N ALA A 38 32.78 15.26 -22.00
CA ALA A 38 32.24 16.58 -21.66
C ALA A 38 32.61 17.00 -20.23
N LEU A 39 32.77 16.04 -19.31
CA LEU A 39 33.25 16.28 -17.94
C LEU A 39 34.75 16.55 -17.87
N GLU A 40 35.55 15.83 -18.65
CA GLU A 40 37.00 16.02 -18.72
C GLU A 40 37.36 17.32 -19.45
N GLN A 41 36.63 17.70 -20.51
CA GLN A 41 36.84 18.95 -21.25
C GLN A 41 36.31 20.21 -20.53
N ARG A 42 35.27 20.10 -19.68
CA ARG A 42 34.77 21.26 -18.91
C ARG A 42 35.56 21.58 -17.65
N LYS A 43 36.51 20.72 -17.25
CA LYS A 43 37.40 20.97 -16.11
C LYS A 43 38.27 22.23 -16.29
N THR A 44 38.31 22.83 -17.48
CA THR A 44 39.17 23.97 -17.81
C THR A 44 38.48 25.29 -18.14
N SER A 45 37.13 25.45 -18.11
CA SER A 45 36.56 26.79 -18.39
C SER A 45 35.29 27.23 -17.69
N THR A 46 34.51 26.37 -17.02
CA THR A 46 33.37 26.81 -16.19
C THR A 46 33.14 25.83 -15.05
N GLY A 47 33.34 26.30 -13.82
CA GLY A 47 33.32 25.49 -12.59
C GLY A 47 31.95 24.92 -12.21
N VAL A 48 31.46 23.95 -12.98
CA VAL A 48 30.27 23.18 -12.62
C VAL A 48 30.67 22.16 -11.55
N ILE A 49 30.28 22.43 -10.30
CA ILE A 49 30.42 21.49 -9.18
C ILE A 49 29.33 20.43 -9.34
N ASN A 50 29.74 19.16 -9.46
CA ASN A 50 28.90 17.97 -9.62
C ASN A 50 28.02 17.98 -10.89
N PRO A 51 28.44 17.28 -11.96
CA PRO A 51 27.65 17.22 -13.19
C PRO A 51 26.36 16.42 -13.03
N SER A 52 25.38 16.72 -13.88
CA SER A 52 24.11 16.02 -13.86
C SER A 52 24.25 14.53 -14.25
N GLY A 53 23.64 13.66 -13.44
CA GLY A 53 23.58 12.22 -13.65
C GLY A 53 22.37 11.76 -14.46
N ARG A 54 21.46 12.69 -14.79
CA ARG A 54 20.22 12.35 -15.51
C ARG A 54 20.47 12.00 -16.98
N PRO A 55 19.54 11.28 -17.63
CA PRO A 55 19.47 11.16 -19.08
C PRO A 55 19.20 12.54 -19.73
N GLU A 56 19.99 12.92 -20.74
CA GLU A 56 19.77 14.14 -21.53
C GLU A 56 19.44 13.79 -22.98
N VAL A 57 18.31 14.31 -23.46
CA VAL A 57 17.81 14.10 -24.82
C VAL A 57 18.23 15.25 -25.72
N LYS A 58 18.73 14.96 -26.93
CA LYS A 58 19.14 15.98 -27.91
C LYS A 58 17.92 16.59 -28.62
N ASN A 59 17.81 17.92 -28.57
CA ASN A 59 16.75 18.70 -29.25
C ASN A 59 15.32 18.24 -28.85
N GLY A 60 15.16 17.74 -27.63
CA GLY A 60 13.88 17.28 -27.10
C GLY A 60 13.06 18.40 -26.46
N ALA A 61 11.88 18.05 -25.96
CA ALA A 61 11.02 18.95 -25.18
C ALA A 61 11.44 19.05 -23.71
N ASP A 62 12.47 18.29 -23.30
CA ASP A 62 12.90 18.12 -21.92
C ASP A 62 11.79 17.56 -21.01
N LEU A 63 10.79 16.91 -21.61
CA LEU A 63 9.68 16.31 -20.89
C LEU A 63 9.86 14.81 -20.80
N PHE A 64 9.32 14.22 -19.74
CA PHE A 64 9.27 12.78 -19.60
C PHE A 64 7.96 12.34 -18.98
N ILE A 65 7.58 11.11 -19.29
CA ILE A 65 6.40 10.46 -18.74
C ILE A 65 6.80 9.15 -18.09
N THR A 66 6.08 8.78 -17.03
CA THR A 66 6.24 7.51 -16.34
C THR A 66 4.91 6.79 -16.21
N ALA A 67 4.96 5.46 -16.28
CA ALA A 67 3.81 4.60 -16.08
C ALA A 67 4.23 3.31 -15.39
N ASP A 68 3.58 3.01 -14.26
CA ASP A 68 3.91 1.88 -13.41
C ASP A 68 2.69 0.97 -13.25
N LEU A 69 2.92 -0.32 -13.46
CA LEU A 69 2.01 -1.39 -13.06
C LEU A 69 2.42 -1.88 -11.67
N LEU A 70 1.48 -1.83 -10.74
CA LEU A 70 1.68 -2.21 -9.34
C LEU A 70 0.95 -3.52 -9.08
N ILE A 71 1.62 -4.47 -8.44
CA ILE A 71 1.01 -5.69 -7.88
C ILE A 71 1.37 -5.71 -6.41
N TRP A 72 0.46 -5.21 -5.59
CA TRP A 72 0.72 -4.95 -4.18
C TRP A 72 -0.19 -5.78 -3.28
N GLN A 73 0.23 -5.96 -2.04
CA GLN A 73 -0.54 -6.53 -0.95
C GLN A 73 -0.51 -5.52 0.19
N ALA A 74 -1.69 -5.13 0.68
CA ALA A 74 -1.80 -4.29 1.88
C ALA A 74 -2.08 -5.15 3.10
N HIS A 75 -1.55 -4.76 4.25
CA HIS A 75 -1.82 -5.32 5.55
C HIS A 75 -2.06 -4.19 6.54
N GLU A 76 -3.10 -4.32 7.35
CA GLU A 76 -3.45 -3.34 8.38
C GLU A 76 -3.45 -4.06 9.72
N ASP A 77 -2.69 -3.52 10.66
CA ASP A 77 -2.62 -4.07 12.00
C ASP A 77 -3.96 -3.92 12.75
N GLY A 78 -4.22 -4.81 13.71
CA GLY A 78 -5.42 -4.70 14.54
C GLY A 78 -6.73 -5.03 13.79
N LEU A 79 -6.69 -5.80 12.71
CA LEU A 79 -7.89 -6.26 11.99
C LEU A 79 -8.36 -7.68 12.34
N ALA A 80 -7.72 -8.33 13.32
CA ALA A 80 -8.22 -9.55 13.92
C ALA A 80 -9.69 -9.36 14.37
N TYR A 81 -10.57 -10.28 13.96
CA TYR A 81 -12.02 -10.11 14.15
C TYR A 81 -12.64 -11.14 15.09
N VAL A 82 -12.03 -12.30 15.28
CA VAL A 82 -12.55 -13.32 16.20
C VAL A 82 -11.42 -14.15 16.78
N THR A 83 -11.57 -14.61 18.01
CA THR A 83 -10.68 -15.59 18.64
C THR A 83 -11.44 -16.89 18.86
N LYS A 84 -10.89 -18.01 18.36
CA LYS A 84 -11.38 -19.36 18.64
C LYS A 84 -10.75 -19.90 19.92
N GLY A 85 -11.53 -20.47 20.82
CA GLY A 85 -11.01 -21.08 22.05
C GLY A 85 -12.00 -22.03 22.70
N ASN A 86 -11.61 -22.61 23.83
CA ASN A 86 -12.51 -23.43 24.64
C ASN A 86 -13.42 -22.52 25.48
N SER A 87 -14.67 -22.93 25.71
CA SER A 87 -15.72 -22.11 26.35
C SER A 87 -15.31 -21.53 27.71
N ASP A 88 -14.50 -22.27 28.46
CA ASP A 88 -14.18 -21.95 29.84
C ASP A 88 -12.86 -21.18 29.98
N THR A 89 -11.98 -21.25 28.98
CA THR A 89 -10.65 -20.63 29.02
C THR A 89 -10.11 -20.28 27.64
N LEU A 90 -9.36 -19.17 27.54
CA LEU A 90 -8.55 -18.85 26.36
C LEU A 90 -7.28 -19.73 26.26
N TYR A 91 -7.22 -20.85 26.98
CA TYR A 91 -6.08 -21.76 26.91
C TYR A 91 -6.01 -22.42 25.52
N LYS A 92 -4.89 -22.20 24.81
CA LYS A 92 -4.68 -22.62 23.42
C LYS A 92 -5.66 -22.00 22.41
N SER A 93 -6.14 -20.78 22.67
CA SER A 93 -6.98 -20.05 21.71
C SER A 93 -6.19 -19.58 20.48
N LYS A 94 -6.84 -19.48 19.33
CA LYS A 94 -6.28 -18.96 18.08
C LYS A 94 -7.09 -17.75 17.60
N THR A 95 -6.41 -16.63 17.40
CA THR A 95 -7.01 -15.43 16.79
C THR A 95 -7.04 -15.58 15.27
N GLU A 96 -8.18 -15.29 14.66
CA GLU A 96 -8.36 -15.31 13.21
C GLU A 96 -8.29 -13.90 12.62
N GLU A 97 -7.54 -13.79 11.53
CA GLU A 97 -7.27 -12.54 10.82
C GLU A 97 -7.94 -12.54 9.44
N LEU A 98 -7.88 -11.37 8.79
CA LEU A 98 -8.36 -11.22 7.42
C LEU A 98 -7.34 -11.81 6.43
N ASN A 99 -7.83 -12.41 5.34
CA ASN A 99 -6.97 -12.90 4.27
C ASN A 99 -6.65 -11.77 3.28
N PHE A 100 -5.45 -11.22 3.37
CA PHE A 100 -4.95 -10.18 2.47
C PHE A 100 -4.40 -10.80 1.18
N LYS A 101 -4.79 -10.25 0.03
CA LYS A 101 -4.41 -10.76 -1.29
C LYS A 101 -3.61 -9.73 -2.06
N TRP A 102 -2.94 -10.21 -3.10
CA TRP A 102 -2.28 -9.38 -4.09
C TRP A 102 -3.32 -8.79 -5.04
N ASP A 103 -3.36 -7.46 -5.13
CA ASP A 103 -4.27 -6.71 -6.00
C ASP A 103 -3.46 -5.75 -6.89
N PRO A 104 -3.96 -5.46 -8.10
CA PRO A 104 -3.30 -4.52 -9.00
C PRO A 104 -3.56 -3.06 -8.61
N GLY A 105 -2.60 -2.20 -8.92
CA GLY A 105 -2.70 -0.74 -8.85
C GLY A 105 -1.97 -0.10 -10.03
N CYS A 106 -2.04 1.24 -10.10
CA CYS A 106 -1.32 1.98 -11.11
C CYS A 106 -0.71 3.25 -10.54
N ARG A 107 0.38 3.69 -11.17
CA ARG A 107 0.99 4.99 -10.92
C ARG A 107 1.40 5.60 -12.25
N VAL A 108 1.09 6.88 -12.44
CA VAL A 108 1.42 7.63 -13.66
C VAL A 108 2.06 8.94 -13.28
N GLY A 109 3.01 9.40 -14.09
CA GLY A 109 3.72 10.63 -13.83
C GLY A 109 4.08 11.41 -15.08
N ILE A 110 4.22 12.71 -14.89
CA ILE A 110 4.75 13.65 -15.87
C ILE A 110 5.86 14.44 -15.20
N GLY A 111 6.99 14.56 -15.90
CA GLY A 111 8.14 15.29 -15.40
C GLY A 111 8.74 16.20 -16.43
N TRP A 112 9.53 17.14 -15.94
CA TRP A 112 10.21 18.15 -16.72
C TRP A 112 11.64 18.31 -16.24
N ASN A 113 12.58 18.13 -17.16
CA ASN A 113 13.99 18.37 -16.97
C ASN A 113 14.24 19.87 -17.16
N THR A 114 14.59 20.59 -16.10
CA THR A 114 14.84 22.02 -16.24
C THR A 114 16.15 22.26 -17.00
N PRO A 115 16.25 23.34 -17.79
CA PRO A 115 17.45 23.66 -18.55
C PRO A 115 18.60 24.17 -17.66
N HIS A 116 18.31 24.55 -16.42
CA HIS A 116 19.27 25.15 -15.49
C HIS A 116 19.72 24.14 -14.43
N ASP A 117 21.03 23.96 -14.31
CA ASP A 117 21.71 23.18 -13.25
C ASP A 117 21.34 21.69 -13.13
N GLY A 118 20.59 21.14 -14.07
CA GLY A 118 20.26 19.71 -14.13
C GLY A 118 19.20 19.26 -13.12
N TRP A 119 18.34 20.18 -12.68
CA TRP A 119 17.18 19.86 -11.83
C TRP A 119 16.06 19.24 -12.66
N ASP A 120 15.25 18.40 -12.03
CA ASP A 120 14.06 17.83 -12.63
C ASP A 120 12.87 17.95 -11.68
N THR A 121 11.69 18.15 -12.25
CA THR A 121 10.42 18.10 -11.52
C THR A 121 9.62 16.89 -11.96
N LEU A 122 8.87 16.30 -11.04
CA LEU A 122 8.03 15.14 -11.32
C LEU A 122 6.73 15.25 -10.54
N LEU A 123 5.60 15.22 -11.25
CA LEU A 123 4.27 15.06 -10.66
C LEU A 123 3.80 13.63 -10.91
N THR A 124 3.42 12.94 -9.84
CA THR A 124 3.01 11.54 -9.87
C THR A 124 1.67 11.37 -9.17
N TRP A 125 0.78 10.56 -9.76
CA TRP A 125 -0.45 10.10 -9.12
C TRP A 125 -0.43 8.58 -8.99
N THR A 126 -0.63 8.09 -7.77
CA THR A 126 -0.74 6.66 -7.45
C THR A 126 -2.17 6.34 -7.04
N TYR A 127 -2.75 5.31 -7.63
CA TYR A 127 -4.05 4.77 -7.26
C TYR A 127 -3.95 3.28 -6.93
N TYR A 128 -4.52 2.90 -5.79
CA TYR A 128 -4.54 1.50 -5.35
C TYR A 128 -5.82 1.18 -4.58
N HIS A 129 -6.42 0.03 -4.91
CA HIS A 129 -7.65 -0.47 -4.28
C HIS A 129 -7.49 -1.94 -3.92
N THR A 130 -7.86 -2.32 -2.70
CA THR A 130 -7.81 -3.73 -2.26
C THR A 130 -8.93 -4.04 -1.27
N LYS A 131 -9.18 -5.34 -1.10
CA LYS A 131 -10.15 -5.88 -0.16
C LYS A 131 -9.59 -7.15 0.50
N ALA A 132 -9.82 -7.27 1.80
CA ALA A 132 -9.51 -8.49 2.56
C ALA A 132 -10.79 -9.00 3.21
N SER A 133 -10.96 -10.32 3.28
CA SER A 133 -12.12 -10.92 3.95
C SER A 133 -11.81 -12.32 4.45
N SER A 134 -12.42 -12.69 5.57
CA SER A 134 -12.31 -14.03 6.14
C SER A 134 -13.64 -14.39 6.82
N THR A 135 -13.92 -15.69 6.87
CA THR A 135 -15.10 -16.23 7.55
C THR A 135 -14.65 -17.39 8.41
N THR A 136 -15.17 -17.41 9.63
CA THR A 136 -14.89 -18.43 10.64
C THR A 136 -16.21 -18.93 11.18
N THR A 137 -16.40 -20.24 11.16
CA THR A 137 -17.56 -20.91 11.77
C THR A 137 -17.16 -21.59 13.08
N ARG A 138 -18.15 -21.72 13.95
CA ARG A 138 -18.12 -22.46 15.20
C ARG A 138 -18.29 -23.95 14.89
N ASP A 139 -17.30 -24.76 15.25
CA ASP A 139 -17.40 -26.21 15.21
C ASP A 139 -17.65 -26.70 16.65
N GLU A 140 -16.62 -27.23 17.32
CA GLU A 140 -16.64 -27.55 18.76
C GLU A 140 -16.11 -26.41 19.66
N ASP A 141 -15.37 -25.47 19.06
CA ASP A 141 -14.78 -24.32 19.76
C ASP A 141 -15.80 -23.19 19.98
N THR A 142 -15.55 -22.36 20.98
CA THR A 142 -16.22 -21.08 21.20
C THR A 142 -15.61 -19.96 20.37
N LEU A 143 -16.45 -19.07 19.84
CA LEU A 143 -16.02 -17.88 19.10
C LEU A 143 -16.12 -16.64 19.99
N TYR A 144 -14.99 -15.99 20.27
CA TYR A 144 -14.92 -14.72 20.98
C TYR A 144 -14.80 -13.56 19.99
N PRO A 145 -15.89 -12.81 19.73
CA PRO A 145 -15.89 -11.70 18.78
C PRO A 145 -15.09 -10.50 19.30
N LEU A 146 -14.24 -9.91 18.46
CA LEU A 146 -13.29 -8.85 18.87
C LEU A 146 -13.77 -7.43 18.57
N PHE A 147 -14.83 -7.28 17.78
CA PHE A 147 -15.47 -5.99 17.46
C PHE A 147 -16.90 -5.88 18.02
N GLU A 148 -17.29 -6.83 18.86
CA GLU A 148 -18.55 -6.79 19.59
C GLU A 148 -18.45 -5.83 20.78
N SER A 149 -19.52 -5.06 21.01
CA SER A 149 -19.63 -4.22 22.20
C SER A 149 -19.83 -5.10 23.44
N PRO A 150 -19.10 -4.85 24.54
CA PRO A 150 -19.27 -5.57 25.80
C PRO A 150 -20.70 -5.58 26.35
N TYR A 151 -21.50 -4.55 26.01
CA TYR A 151 -22.91 -4.46 26.40
C TYR A 151 -23.69 -5.72 26.03
N TYR A 152 -23.35 -6.36 24.91
CA TYR A 152 -24.17 -7.45 24.39
C TYR A 152 -23.83 -8.81 25.00
N ASN A 153 -22.59 -9.00 25.45
CA ASN A 153 -22.18 -10.24 26.11
C ASN A 153 -23.04 -10.52 27.38
N SER A 154 -23.50 -9.48 28.09
CA SER A 154 -24.33 -9.64 29.30
C SER A 154 -25.77 -10.11 29.06
N PHE A 155 -26.27 -10.06 27.82
CA PHE A 155 -27.65 -10.49 27.48
C PHE A 155 -27.71 -11.77 26.68
N LEU A 156 -26.57 -12.26 26.21
CA LEU A 156 -26.47 -13.44 25.38
C LEU A 156 -26.27 -14.69 26.20
N THR A 157 -26.96 -15.76 25.78
CA THR A 157 -26.79 -17.08 26.41
C THR A 157 -25.79 -17.96 25.67
N THR A 158 -25.33 -17.55 24.48
CA THR A 158 -24.43 -18.33 23.63
C THR A 158 -23.51 -17.42 22.82
N ASP A 159 -22.36 -17.94 22.41
CA ASP A 159 -21.44 -17.33 21.44
C ASP A 159 -21.96 -17.45 19.99
N PRO A 160 -21.48 -16.61 19.05
CA PRO A 160 -21.97 -16.65 17.67
C PRO A 160 -21.59 -17.96 16.99
N TYR A 161 -22.47 -18.44 16.11
CA TYR A 161 -22.19 -19.60 15.25
C TYR A 161 -21.19 -19.27 14.13
N SER A 162 -21.17 -18.03 13.64
CA SER A 162 -20.23 -17.62 12.61
C SER A 162 -19.78 -16.17 12.78
N ALA A 163 -18.53 -15.91 12.41
CA ALA A 163 -17.92 -14.60 12.37
C ALA A 163 -17.40 -14.33 10.94
N HIS A 164 -17.69 -13.16 10.40
CA HIS A 164 -17.21 -12.73 9.09
C HIS A 164 -16.59 -11.33 9.18
N GLY A 165 -15.31 -11.23 8.84
CA GLY A 165 -14.60 -9.96 8.76
C GLY A 165 -14.35 -9.55 7.31
N LYS A 166 -14.47 -8.25 7.03
CA LYS A 166 -14.20 -7.68 5.70
C LYS A 166 -13.66 -6.26 5.81
N TRP A 167 -12.51 -6.03 5.19
CA TRP A 167 -11.86 -4.74 5.08
C TRP A 167 -11.68 -4.33 3.63
N ARG A 168 -11.70 -3.02 3.38
CA ARG A 168 -11.45 -2.41 2.06
C ARG A 168 -10.58 -1.18 2.24
N LEU A 169 -9.66 -0.98 1.30
CA LEU A 169 -8.78 0.18 1.23
C LEU A 169 -8.90 0.84 -0.14
N ASN A 170 -9.02 2.17 -0.16
CA ASN A 170 -8.78 2.99 -1.33
C ASN A 170 -7.68 3.99 -1.00
N LEU A 171 -6.60 3.95 -1.78
CA LEU A 171 -5.44 4.81 -1.63
C LEU A 171 -5.28 5.67 -2.88
N ASN A 172 -5.18 6.99 -2.67
CA ASN A 172 -4.69 7.93 -3.67
C ASN A 172 -3.54 8.72 -3.09
N LEU A 173 -2.41 8.78 -3.82
CA LEU A 173 -1.29 9.64 -3.49
C LEU A 173 -1.01 10.57 -4.67
N ILE A 174 -0.79 11.85 -4.39
CA ILE A 174 -0.27 12.82 -5.36
C ILE A 174 1.05 13.33 -4.81
N ASP A 175 2.11 13.13 -5.59
CA ASP A 175 3.47 13.52 -5.23
C ASP A 175 4.01 14.51 -6.24
N PHE A 176 4.52 15.64 -5.75
CA PHE A 176 5.29 16.59 -6.53
C PHE A 176 6.72 16.60 -6.01
N GLU A 177 7.69 16.37 -6.88
CA GLU A 177 9.13 16.34 -6.54
C GLU A 177 9.89 17.40 -7.31
N LEU A 178 10.90 17.98 -6.64
CA LEU A 178 12.01 18.70 -7.24
C LEU A 178 13.30 17.98 -6.82
N GLY A 179 14.00 17.41 -7.81
CA GLY A 179 15.19 16.59 -7.59
C GLY A 179 16.35 17.03 -8.47
N ARG A 180 17.54 16.53 -8.12
CA ARG A 180 18.74 16.69 -8.95
C ARG A 180 19.58 15.43 -8.87
N GLU A 181 19.77 14.77 -10.00
CA GLU A 181 20.65 13.62 -10.11
C GLU A 181 22.09 14.05 -10.38
N PHE A 182 23.06 13.47 -9.69
CA PHE A 182 24.49 13.71 -9.91
C PHE A 182 25.33 12.45 -9.70
N PHE A 183 26.52 12.42 -10.30
CA PHE A 183 27.48 11.33 -10.12
C PHE A 183 28.23 11.47 -8.81
N VAL A 184 28.21 10.42 -7.99
CA VAL A 184 29.11 10.25 -6.84
C VAL A 184 30.36 9.48 -7.25
N SER A 185 30.21 8.51 -8.15
CA SER A 185 31.31 7.77 -8.75
C SER A 185 30.98 7.40 -10.18
N LYS A 186 31.91 6.74 -10.89
CA LYS A 186 31.70 6.24 -12.26
C LYS A 186 30.47 5.32 -12.38
N TRP A 187 30.16 4.58 -11.32
CA TRP A 187 29.10 3.56 -11.31
C TRP A 187 27.97 3.88 -10.33
N LEU A 188 27.97 5.06 -9.71
CA LEU A 188 26.98 5.44 -8.71
C LEU A 188 26.47 6.85 -8.97
N THR A 189 25.17 6.97 -9.22
CA THR A 189 24.45 8.24 -9.18
C THR A 189 23.53 8.32 -7.98
N LEU A 190 23.38 9.53 -7.44
CA LEU A 190 22.40 9.84 -6.43
C LEU A 190 21.48 10.95 -6.93
N ARG A 191 20.20 10.82 -6.60
CA ARG A 191 19.18 11.84 -6.84
C ARG A 191 18.49 12.17 -5.51
N PRO A 192 19.05 13.07 -4.68
CA PRO A 192 18.27 13.67 -3.61
C PRO A 192 17.12 14.49 -4.21
N PHE A 193 16.00 14.50 -3.52
CA PHE A 193 14.85 15.33 -3.89
C PHE A 193 14.11 15.83 -2.64
N ILE A 194 13.38 16.91 -2.84
CA ILE A 194 12.40 17.43 -1.89
C ILE A 194 11.10 17.66 -2.64
N GLY A 195 9.98 17.37 -1.98
CA GLY A 195 8.68 17.43 -2.61
C GLY A 195 7.54 17.69 -1.64
N GLY A 196 6.35 17.75 -2.20
CA GLY A 196 5.09 17.72 -1.48
C GLY A 196 4.35 16.41 -1.78
N ARG A 197 3.66 15.88 -0.77
CA ARG A 197 2.74 14.74 -0.91
C ARG A 197 1.37 15.13 -0.40
N SER A 198 0.32 14.73 -1.11
CA SER A 198 -1.03 14.65 -0.57
C SER A 198 -1.54 13.22 -0.64
N ALA A 199 -2.18 12.76 0.44
CA ALA A 199 -2.68 11.41 0.57
C ALA A 199 -4.17 11.42 0.91
N TRP A 200 -4.93 10.57 0.22
CA TRP A 200 -6.30 10.22 0.57
C TRP A 200 -6.37 8.73 0.82
N ILE A 201 -6.67 8.34 2.05
CA ILE A 201 -6.69 6.94 2.49
C ILE A 201 -8.08 6.67 3.08
N TYR A 202 -8.87 5.86 2.39
CA TYR A 202 -10.21 5.49 2.82
C TYR A 202 -10.27 4.02 3.15
N GLN A 203 -10.48 3.71 4.42
CA GLN A 203 -10.66 2.36 4.91
C GLN A 203 -12.11 2.10 5.37
N HIS A 204 -12.58 0.88 5.17
CA HIS A 204 -13.90 0.45 5.63
C HIS A 204 -13.82 -0.97 6.17
N MET A 205 -14.04 -1.11 7.47
CA MET A 205 -14.12 -2.39 8.17
C MET A 205 -15.58 -2.78 8.43
N ASN A 206 -15.91 -4.05 8.18
CA ASN A 206 -17.17 -4.66 8.55
C ASN A 206 -16.87 -5.98 9.27
N ALA A 207 -17.50 -6.19 10.43
CA ALA A 207 -17.52 -7.49 11.09
C ALA A 207 -18.97 -7.88 11.35
N ASN A 208 -19.35 -9.09 10.98
CA ASN A 208 -20.67 -9.65 11.27
C ASN A 208 -20.49 -10.90 12.12
N TYR A 209 -21.26 -11.00 13.20
CA TYR A 209 -21.33 -12.19 14.04
C TYR A 209 -22.78 -12.67 14.04
N ASN A 210 -23.00 -13.89 13.57
CA ASN A 210 -24.34 -14.41 13.33
C ASN A 210 -24.62 -15.64 14.20
N GLY A 211 -25.89 -15.84 14.52
CA GLY A 211 -26.34 -17.06 15.17
C GLY A 211 -26.18 -17.04 16.68
N TYR A 212 -26.31 -15.87 17.31
CA TYR A 212 -26.49 -15.81 18.75
C TYR A 212 -27.90 -16.27 19.12
N GLU A 213 -28.03 -17.06 20.17
CA GLU A 213 -29.32 -17.42 20.75
C GLU A 213 -29.59 -16.53 21.98
N TYR A 214 -30.76 -15.89 21.97
CA TYR A 214 -31.30 -15.19 23.12
C TYR A 214 -32.41 -16.03 23.75
N LEU A 215 -32.19 -16.43 25.00
CA LEU A 215 -33.22 -16.99 25.86
C LEU A 215 -33.55 -15.94 26.94
N PRO A 216 -34.79 -15.43 27.02
CA PRO A 216 -35.15 -14.51 28.09
C PRO A 216 -34.95 -15.17 29.47
N PRO A 217 -34.59 -14.42 30.54
CA PRO A 217 -34.13 -14.96 31.82
C PRO A 217 -35.15 -15.78 32.64
N THR A 218 -36.28 -16.18 32.08
CA THR A 218 -37.29 -17.00 32.75
C THR A 218 -37.94 -17.99 31.78
N THR A 219 -37.45 -19.23 31.82
CA THR A 219 -38.24 -20.47 31.67
C THR A 219 -38.98 -20.67 30.34
N THR A 220 -38.32 -21.16 29.29
CA THR A 220 -39.01 -21.50 28.02
C THR A 220 -38.69 -22.87 27.41
N LYS A 221 -37.73 -23.64 27.94
CA LYS A 221 -37.50 -25.03 27.45
C LYS A 221 -38.70 -25.96 27.63
N GLY A 222 -39.70 -25.57 28.44
CA GLY A 222 -40.97 -26.30 28.61
C GLY A 222 -42.20 -25.65 27.95
N LEU A 223 -42.06 -24.50 27.29
CA LEU A 223 -43.20 -23.71 26.75
C LEU A 223 -43.30 -23.71 25.22
N GLY A 224 -42.37 -24.35 24.50
CA GLY A 224 -42.42 -24.44 23.03
C GLY A 224 -42.20 -23.10 22.31
N ILE A 225 -41.50 -22.15 22.94
CA ILE A 225 -41.13 -20.87 22.31
C ILE A 225 -39.79 -21.06 21.60
N ASP A 226 -39.77 -20.79 20.29
CA ASP A 226 -38.55 -20.86 19.48
C ASP A 226 -37.53 -19.80 19.95
N PRO A 227 -36.23 -20.15 20.03
CA PRO A 227 -35.19 -19.21 20.42
C PRO A 227 -35.05 -18.08 19.40
N ILE A 228 -34.93 -16.84 19.88
CA ILE A 228 -34.71 -15.67 19.02
C ILE A 228 -33.24 -15.67 18.61
N THR A 229 -32.98 -15.83 17.31
CA THR A 229 -31.64 -15.68 16.74
C THR A 229 -31.31 -14.20 16.55
N ILE A 230 -30.06 -13.82 16.85
CA ILE A 230 -29.57 -12.45 16.72
C ILE A 230 -28.29 -12.42 15.90
N ASN A 231 -28.14 -11.37 15.08
CA ASN A 231 -26.96 -11.10 14.29
C ASN A 231 -26.40 -9.72 14.65
N TYR A 232 -25.17 -9.70 15.14
CA TYR A 232 -24.45 -8.49 15.45
C TYR A 232 -23.67 -7.99 14.24
N ARG A 233 -23.72 -6.68 13.98
CA ARG A 233 -23.01 -6.04 12.88
C ARG A 233 -22.22 -4.83 13.35
N TYR A 234 -20.93 -4.87 13.08
CA TYR A 234 -19.99 -3.76 13.24
C TYR A 234 -19.65 -3.19 11.87
N ARG A 235 -19.75 -1.87 11.73
CA ARG A 235 -19.30 -1.13 10.55
C ARG A 235 -18.50 0.08 11.01
N ASP A 236 -17.30 0.22 10.49
CA ASP A 236 -16.44 1.35 10.80
C ASP A 236 -15.75 1.87 9.53
N ARG A 237 -15.65 3.20 9.43
CA ARG A 237 -15.05 3.91 8.31
C ARG A 237 -14.00 4.84 8.86
N ASN A 238 -12.78 4.67 8.40
CA ASN A 238 -11.65 5.52 8.73
C ASN A 238 -11.18 6.23 7.45
N ALA A 239 -11.38 7.54 7.38
CA ALA A 239 -11.00 8.37 6.24
C ALA A 239 -9.92 9.36 6.65
N PHE A 240 -8.77 9.28 6.00
CA PHE A 240 -7.67 10.21 6.18
C PHE A 240 -7.45 11.06 4.93
N TRP A 241 -7.25 12.36 5.14
CA TRP A 241 -6.64 13.23 4.15
C TRP A 241 -5.53 14.04 4.80
N GLY A 242 -4.40 14.15 4.10
CA GLY A 242 -3.29 14.95 4.56
C GLY A 242 -2.46 15.53 3.41
N VAL A 243 -1.69 16.56 3.76
CA VAL A 243 -0.71 17.17 2.86
C VAL A 243 0.54 17.52 3.67
N GLY A 244 1.71 17.42 3.04
CA GLY A 244 2.95 17.75 3.71
C GLY A 244 4.18 17.54 2.83
N VAL A 245 5.32 17.50 3.49
CA VAL A 245 6.63 17.45 2.82
C VAL A 245 7.08 16.00 2.63
N ARG A 246 7.82 15.75 1.55
CA ARG A 246 8.40 14.46 1.20
C ARG A 246 9.85 14.63 0.69
N PRO A 247 10.84 14.65 1.59
CA PRO A 247 12.24 14.44 1.21
C PRO A 247 12.53 12.97 0.87
N GLY A 248 13.47 12.75 -0.04
CA GLY A 248 13.96 11.41 -0.34
C GLY A 248 15.26 11.38 -1.12
N LEU A 249 15.69 10.16 -1.41
CA LEU A 249 16.94 9.85 -2.09
C LEU A 249 16.74 8.67 -3.04
N GLY A 250 17.02 8.90 -4.32
CA GLY A 250 17.25 7.85 -5.30
C GLY A 250 18.74 7.51 -5.40
N SER A 251 19.05 6.24 -5.62
CA SER A 251 20.39 5.74 -5.87
C SER A 251 20.37 4.76 -7.03
N GLN A 252 21.36 4.84 -7.90
CA GLN A 252 21.50 3.96 -9.05
C GLN A 252 22.95 3.49 -9.19
N TRP A 253 23.12 2.17 -9.25
CA TRP A 253 24.38 1.45 -9.30
C TRP A 253 24.52 0.79 -10.68
N GLY A 254 25.38 1.35 -11.53
CA GLY A 254 25.61 0.86 -12.88
C GLY A 254 26.29 -0.51 -12.89
N LEU A 255 25.70 -1.47 -13.59
CA LEU A 255 26.25 -2.81 -13.82
C LEU A 255 26.87 -2.97 -15.22
N GLY A 256 26.62 -2.01 -16.11
CA GLY A 256 27.04 -2.03 -17.52
C GLY A 256 25.90 -2.44 -18.46
N ASN A 257 26.08 -2.22 -19.76
CA ASN A 257 25.12 -2.58 -20.82
C ASN A 257 23.70 -2.01 -20.62
N GLY A 258 23.59 -0.81 -20.03
CA GLY A 258 22.32 -0.17 -19.70
C GLY A 258 21.64 -0.72 -18.44
N PHE A 259 22.17 -1.78 -17.82
CA PHE A 259 21.64 -2.33 -16.59
C PHE A 259 22.16 -1.59 -15.36
N SER A 260 21.28 -1.41 -14.39
CA SER A 260 21.60 -0.87 -13.08
C SER A 260 20.74 -1.50 -11.99
N PHE A 261 21.30 -1.57 -10.78
CA PHE A 261 20.51 -1.75 -9.57
C PHE A 261 20.08 -0.37 -9.06
N TYR A 262 18.82 -0.22 -8.65
CA TYR A 262 18.34 1.05 -8.10
C TYR A 262 17.73 0.85 -6.72
N GLY A 263 17.83 1.90 -5.91
CA GLY A 263 17.22 1.99 -4.59
C GLY A 263 16.67 3.38 -4.36
N ASN A 264 15.38 3.51 -4.07
CA ASN A 264 14.70 4.77 -3.76
C ASN A 264 14.14 4.69 -2.34
N THR A 265 14.33 5.73 -1.55
CA THR A 265 13.76 5.84 -0.21
C THR A 265 13.23 7.25 0.00
N ALA A 266 12.06 7.37 0.62
CA ALA A 266 11.53 8.68 1.02
C ALA A 266 10.84 8.60 2.38
N VAL A 267 10.74 9.76 3.02
CA VAL A 267 9.99 9.94 4.26
C VAL A 267 9.04 11.10 4.04
N SER A 268 7.77 10.92 4.38
CA SER A 268 6.75 11.97 4.32
C SER A 268 6.24 12.29 5.70
N LEU A 269 6.08 13.59 5.98
CA LEU A 269 5.40 14.08 7.16
C LEU A 269 4.18 14.87 6.71
N LEU A 270 3.00 14.29 6.87
CA LEU A 270 1.73 14.86 6.43
C LEU A 270 0.96 15.42 7.62
N TYR A 271 0.54 16.67 7.57
CA TYR A 271 -0.48 17.17 8.48
C TYR A 271 -1.86 16.95 7.85
N GLY A 272 -2.76 16.34 8.60
CA GLY A 272 -4.05 15.93 8.05
C GLY A 272 -5.14 15.79 9.08
N PHE A 273 -6.28 15.30 8.60
CA PHE A 273 -7.42 14.97 9.44
C PHE A 273 -7.87 13.53 9.20
N PHE A 274 -8.22 12.87 10.29
CA PHE A 274 -8.94 11.62 10.30
C PHE A 274 -10.41 11.89 10.59
N GLN A 275 -11.27 11.17 9.89
CA GLN A 275 -12.70 11.10 10.15
C GLN A 275 -13.08 9.64 10.34
N GLU A 276 -13.53 9.32 11.54
CA GLU A 276 -13.98 8.00 11.93
C GLU A 276 -15.51 8.01 12.11
N LYS A 277 -16.16 6.98 11.57
CA LYS A 277 -17.62 6.80 11.68
C LYS A 277 -17.92 5.34 11.94
N GLN A 278 -18.28 5.07 13.18
CA GLN A 278 -18.57 3.73 13.66
C GLN A 278 -20.05 3.56 13.96
N HIS A 279 -20.60 2.47 13.45
CA HIS A 279 -21.97 2.06 13.62
C HIS A 279 -22.03 0.58 14.02
N GLN A 280 -22.67 0.29 15.14
CA GLN A 280 -22.88 -1.06 15.66
C GLN A 280 -24.36 -1.28 15.95
N TYR A 281 -24.90 -2.39 15.45
CA TYR A 281 -26.32 -2.72 15.61
C TYR A 281 -26.55 -4.23 15.56
N CYS A 282 -27.68 -4.65 16.11
CA CYS A 282 -28.13 -6.03 16.13
C CYS A 282 -29.43 -6.17 15.36
N ASP A 283 -29.52 -7.23 14.55
CA ASP A 283 -30.74 -7.63 13.85
C ASP A 283 -31.31 -8.88 14.51
N PHE A 284 -32.56 -8.80 14.95
CA PHE A 284 -33.29 -9.90 15.60
C PHE A 284 -34.12 -10.66 14.57
N SER A 285 -34.25 -11.97 14.75
CA SER A 285 -35.14 -12.81 13.93
C SER A 285 -36.62 -12.43 14.03
N SER A 286 -37.03 -11.67 15.05
CA SER A 286 -38.36 -11.04 15.16
C SER A 286 -38.61 -9.95 14.11
N GLY A 287 -37.55 -9.46 13.46
CA GLY A 287 -37.59 -8.34 12.51
C GLY A 287 -37.15 -7.00 13.10
N ASP A 288 -36.85 -6.95 14.41
CA ASP A 288 -36.39 -5.73 15.07
C ASP A 288 -34.89 -5.46 14.82
N THR A 289 -34.50 -4.19 14.72
CA THR A 289 -33.09 -3.76 14.68
C THR A 289 -32.81 -2.76 15.79
N VAL A 290 -31.79 -3.02 16.60
CA VAL A 290 -31.37 -2.13 17.70
C VAL A 290 -30.01 -1.53 17.40
N ASN A 291 -29.93 -0.19 17.44
CA ASN A 291 -28.65 0.53 17.28
C ASN A 291 -27.99 0.71 18.64
N HIS A 292 -26.75 0.24 18.79
CA HIS A 292 -26.01 0.28 20.05
C HIS A 292 -24.99 1.41 20.07
N ILE A 293 -24.18 1.50 19.01
CA ILE A 293 -23.15 2.53 18.92
C ILE A 293 -23.30 3.26 17.60
N LYS A 294 -23.34 4.59 17.70
CA LYS A 294 -23.24 5.50 16.57
C LYS A 294 -22.28 6.60 16.96
N ASN A 295 -21.01 6.40 16.65
CA ASN A 295 -19.95 7.34 16.96
C ASN A 295 -19.46 8.04 15.69
N ASN A 296 -19.06 9.29 15.85
CA ASN A 296 -18.44 10.08 14.80
C ASN A 296 -17.34 10.92 15.42
N HIS A 297 -16.10 10.57 15.12
CA HIS A 297 -14.93 11.23 15.66
C HIS A 297 -14.12 11.88 14.54
N SER A 298 -13.52 13.02 14.83
CA SER A 298 -12.54 13.61 13.94
C SER A 298 -11.37 14.14 14.74
N THR A 299 -10.17 13.84 14.26
CA THR A 299 -8.91 14.25 14.87
C THR A 299 -8.00 14.83 13.80
N ARG A 300 -7.13 15.75 14.21
CA ARG A 300 -6.07 16.30 13.36
C ARG A 300 -4.75 15.85 13.95
N THR A 301 -3.94 15.22 13.13
CA THR A 301 -2.64 14.72 13.56
C THR A 301 -1.67 14.73 12.39
N SER A 302 -0.39 14.66 12.72
CA SER A 302 0.66 14.44 11.75
C SER A 302 0.84 12.94 11.55
N SER A 303 0.78 12.49 10.29
CA SER A 303 1.04 11.12 9.89
C SER A 303 2.42 11.03 9.22
N VAL A 304 3.18 10.00 9.61
CA VAL A 304 4.48 9.69 9.01
C VAL A 304 4.30 8.54 8.03
N ILE A 305 4.90 8.68 6.84
CA ILE A 305 4.93 7.63 5.83
C ILE A 305 6.38 7.38 5.45
N VAL A 306 6.84 6.14 5.55
CA VAL A 306 8.14 5.72 5.04
C VAL A 306 7.91 4.85 3.83
N GLU A 307 8.70 5.09 2.78
CA GLU A 307 8.69 4.27 1.58
C GLU A 307 10.10 3.87 1.19
N SER A 308 10.20 2.66 0.63
CA SER A 308 11.42 2.15 0.05
C SER A 308 11.12 1.32 -1.18
N GLN A 309 12.00 1.38 -2.16
CA GLN A 309 11.91 0.61 -3.39
C GLN A 309 13.30 0.16 -3.80
N VAL A 310 13.45 -1.10 -4.18
CA VAL A 310 14.71 -1.64 -4.70
C VAL A 310 14.45 -2.50 -5.91
N GLY A 311 15.34 -2.48 -6.90
CA GLY A 311 15.10 -3.25 -8.11
C GLY A 311 16.21 -3.17 -9.14
N LEU A 312 15.89 -3.68 -10.33
CA LEU A 312 16.72 -3.63 -11.52
C LEU A 312 16.11 -2.71 -12.55
N ARG A 313 16.96 -1.96 -13.23
CA ARG A 313 16.59 -1.05 -14.29
C ARG A 313 17.44 -1.32 -15.51
N TRP A 314 16.84 -1.17 -16.68
CA TRP A 314 17.52 -1.18 -17.96
C TRP A 314 17.15 0.07 -18.75
N GLU A 315 18.15 0.73 -19.30
CA GLU A 315 18.01 2.01 -19.99
C GLU A 315 18.73 1.99 -21.34
N THR A 316 18.16 2.69 -22.32
CA THR A 316 18.77 2.86 -23.64
C THR A 316 18.42 4.21 -24.24
N MET A 317 19.31 4.70 -25.10
CA MET A 317 19.11 5.89 -25.93
C MET A 317 18.86 5.44 -27.36
N SER A 318 17.84 6.01 -28.01
CA SER A 318 17.44 5.69 -29.38
C SER A 318 17.35 6.94 -30.24
N THR A 319 17.34 6.75 -31.56
CA THR A 319 17.11 7.84 -32.53
C THR A 319 18.12 8.98 -32.41
N ASN A 320 19.43 8.69 -32.43
CA ASN A 320 20.51 9.68 -32.27
C ASN A 320 20.40 10.50 -30.96
N ASP A 321 20.13 9.81 -29.84
CA ASP A 321 19.94 10.39 -28.50
C ASP A 321 18.73 11.34 -28.40
N ARG A 322 17.71 11.19 -29.26
CA ARG A 322 16.47 11.98 -29.21
C ARG A 322 15.36 11.36 -28.38
N ILE A 323 15.53 10.11 -27.96
CA ILE A 323 14.57 9.42 -27.11
C ILE A 323 15.35 8.61 -26.10
N HIS A 324 15.01 8.78 -24.82
CA HIS A 324 15.47 7.89 -23.75
C HIS A 324 14.33 6.95 -23.37
N PHE A 325 14.64 5.67 -23.24
CA PHE A 325 13.70 4.65 -22.81
C PHE A 325 14.29 3.89 -21.63
N SER A 326 13.48 3.73 -20.57
CA SER A 326 13.85 3.03 -19.36
C SER A 326 12.73 2.09 -18.92
N ILE A 327 13.10 0.86 -18.58
CA ILE A 327 12.24 -0.14 -17.97
C ILE A 327 12.84 -0.56 -16.65
N SER A 328 12.03 -0.67 -15.61
CA SER A 328 12.50 -1.14 -14.31
C SER A 328 11.49 -2.06 -13.65
N ALA A 329 12.01 -3.03 -12.92
CA ALA A 329 11.24 -3.95 -12.11
C ALA A 329 11.84 -3.98 -10.70
N GLY A 330 11.00 -3.84 -9.69
CA GLY A 330 11.46 -3.77 -8.30
C GLY A 330 10.41 -4.20 -7.30
N TRP A 331 10.85 -4.30 -6.05
CA TRP A 331 10.01 -4.47 -4.87
C TRP A 331 9.89 -3.13 -4.16
N GLU A 332 8.66 -2.75 -3.81
CA GLU A 332 8.30 -1.51 -3.14
C GLU A 332 7.62 -1.81 -1.81
N ASN A 333 7.85 -0.97 -0.81
CA ASN A 333 7.27 -1.08 0.52
C ASN A 333 6.91 0.31 1.06
N PHE A 334 5.71 0.42 1.63
CA PHE A 334 5.20 1.57 2.34
C PHE A 334 4.82 1.17 3.76
N VAL A 335 5.12 2.05 4.71
CA VAL A 335 4.64 1.99 6.09
C VAL A 335 3.99 3.32 6.42
N PHE A 336 2.69 3.30 6.71
CA PHE A 336 1.92 4.44 7.17
C PHE A 336 1.69 4.27 8.68
N PHE A 337 2.40 5.06 9.48
CA PHE A 337 2.38 4.91 10.93
C PHE A 337 1.08 5.43 11.53
N GLY A 338 0.51 4.64 12.45
CA GLY A 338 -0.73 4.98 13.16
C GLY A 338 -1.91 5.24 12.23
N GLN A 339 -1.93 4.61 11.05
CA GLN A 339 -2.99 4.83 10.07
C GLN A 339 -4.32 4.21 10.51
N ASN A 340 -4.28 3.14 11.29
CA ASN A 340 -5.47 2.54 11.87
C ASN A 340 -6.02 3.42 13.00
N GLN A 341 -7.25 3.88 12.83
CA GLN A 341 -8.00 4.64 13.83
C GLN A 341 -9.37 3.99 14.12
N PHE A 342 -9.52 2.69 13.82
CA PHE A 342 -10.76 1.96 14.12
C PHE A 342 -10.95 1.85 15.63
N ASN A 343 -12.15 2.20 16.08
CA ASN A 343 -12.45 2.26 17.49
C ASN A 343 -12.95 0.91 18.01
N ARG A 344 -12.48 0.50 19.21
CA ARG A 344 -12.99 -0.65 19.94
C ARG A 344 -13.38 -0.26 21.37
N PHE A 345 -14.61 -0.59 21.76
CA PHE A 345 -15.02 -0.49 23.15
C PHE A 345 -14.67 -1.79 23.86
N VAL A 346 -14.10 -1.66 25.05
CA VAL A 346 -13.72 -2.77 25.93
C VAL A 346 -14.48 -2.59 27.24
N GLY A 347 -14.76 -3.67 27.94
CA GLY A 347 -15.62 -3.63 29.13
C GLY A 347 -16.07 -5.04 29.45
N ALA A 348 -16.53 -5.26 30.67
CA ALA A 348 -17.00 -6.57 31.12
C ALA A 348 -18.41 -6.51 31.73
N THR A 349 -18.91 -5.29 32.01
CA THR A 349 -20.16 -5.06 32.74
C THR A 349 -20.84 -3.80 32.24
N GLU A 350 -22.11 -3.62 32.58
CA GLU A 350 -22.87 -2.41 32.28
C GLU A 350 -22.22 -1.11 32.80
N GLU A 351 -21.51 -1.21 33.91
CA GLU A 351 -20.84 -0.09 34.55
C GLU A 351 -19.49 0.27 33.90
N THR A 352 -18.92 -0.60 33.06
CA THR A 352 -17.58 -0.42 32.44
C THR A 352 -17.62 -0.19 30.92
N GLN A 353 -18.81 0.02 30.34
CA GLN A 353 -19.05 0.06 28.89
C GLN A 353 -18.41 1.24 28.15
N ALA A 354 -17.99 2.27 28.89
CA ALA A 354 -17.31 3.44 28.34
C ALA A 354 -15.78 3.28 28.29
N LEU A 355 -15.23 2.13 28.71
CA LEU A 355 -13.80 1.86 28.50
C LEU A 355 -13.57 1.66 27.00
N PHE A 356 -12.59 2.38 26.48
CA PHE A 356 -12.29 2.41 25.06
C PHE A 356 -10.82 2.06 24.88
N PHE A 357 -10.55 1.20 23.89
CA PHE A 357 -9.21 0.87 23.47
C PHE A 357 -8.98 1.48 22.08
N ALA A 358 -8.03 2.42 22.02
CA ALA A 358 -7.54 2.95 20.75
C ALA A 358 -6.73 1.85 20.05
N ASN A 359 -7.35 1.17 19.09
CA ASN A 359 -6.67 0.18 18.27
C ASN A 359 -5.84 0.91 17.20
N GLN A 360 -4.73 1.49 17.66
CA GLN A 360 -3.75 2.13 16.81
C GLN A 360 -2.83 1.07 16.23
N GLY A 361 -2.64 1.13 14.92
CA GLY A 361 -1.87 0.17 14.16
C GLY A 361 -1.40 0.79 12.85
N ASP A 362 -0.43 0.14 12.23
CA ASP A 362 0.17 0.64 11.00
C ASP A 362 -0.52 0.02 9.78
N LEU A 363 -0.61 0.81 8.70
CA LEU A 363 -0.94 0.30 7.39
C LEU A 363 0.38 0.04 6.67
N THR A 364 0.60 -1.19 6.24
CA THR A 364 1.75 -1.56 5.41
C THR A 364 1.29 -1.99 4.03
N ILE A 365 2.02 -1.60 3.00
CA ILE A 365 1.76 -2.01 1.62
C ILE A 365 3.07 -2.43 1.01
N GLN A 366 3.11 -3.59 0.37
CA GLN A 366 4.33 -4.07 -0.27
C GLN A 366 4.04 -4.79 -1.57
N GLY A 367 5.00 -4.79 -2.49
CA GLY A 367 4.87 -5.61 -3.68
C GLY A 367 5.77 -5.30 -4.84
N TYR A 368 5.42 -5.90 -5.98
CA TYR A 368 6.15 -5.73 -7.22
C TYR A 368 5.67 -4.50 -7.97
N THR A 369 6.62 -3.76 -8.53
CA THR A 369 6.39 -2.60 -9.38
C THR A 369 7.15 -2.80 -10.69
N LEU A 370 6.44 -2.68 -11.82
CA LEU A 370 7.04 -2.61 -13.15
C LEU A 370 6.82 -1.21 -13.70
N SER A 371 7.90 -0.48 -13.95
CA SER A 371 7.88 0.93 -14.36
C SER A 371 8.46 1.11 -15.76
N LEU A 372 7.83 1.99 -16.52
CA LEU A 372 8.26 2.47 -17.83
C LEU A 372 8.47 3.97 -17.76
N ARG A 373 9.57 4.45 -18.35
CA ARG A 373 9.86 5.87 -18.52
C ARG A 373 10.28 6.16 -19.95
N LEU A 374 9.78 7.28 -20.47
CA LEU A 374 10.11 7.80 -21.79
C LEU A 374 10.44 9.29 -21.67
N ASP A 375 11.61 9.71 -22.14
CA ASP A 375 12.01 11.12 -22.23
C ASP A 375 12.14 11.51 -23.72
N PHE A 376 11.67 12.72 -24.08
CA PHE A 376 11.60 13.19 -25.47
C PHE A 376 11.76 14.70 -25.63
#